data_AF-A0A0P0MFP7-F1
#
_entry.id   AF-A0A0P0MFP7-F1
#
_cell.length_a   1.000
_cell.length_b   1.000
_cell.length_c   1.000
_cell.angle_alpha   90.00
_cell.angle_beta   90.00
_cell.angle_gamma   90.00
#
_symmetry.space_group_name_H-M   'P 1'
#
loop_
_entity.id
_entity.type
_entity.pdbx_description
1 polymer ?
#
loop_
_entity_poly.entity_id
_entity_poly.type
_entity_poly.pdbx_seq_one_letter_code
_entity_poly.pdbx_strand_id
1 'polypeptide(L)'
;MAILAHLAPEECEEILRYNVPRLMGMGTLDGVQLRASILRTKQQGYSAEDTGVIEGVAAVAVPVWDAAGQVIGALSVATLSTRLSGDRLLVVVDLLKKEAALLSPKINPFDRALRRSTKP
;
A
#
# COMPACT_ATOMS: atom_id res chain seq x y z
N MET A 1 -2.18 2.74 0.19
CA MET A 1 -1.23 2.94 1.32
C MET A 1 -0.26 1.77 1.64
N ALA A 2 -0.39 0.59 1.04
CA ALA A 2 0.35 -0.62 1.46
C ALA A 2 1.89 -0.52 1.47
N ILE A 3 2.48 0.21 0.50
CA ILE A 3 3.94 0.38 0.41
C ILE A 3 4.44 1.42 1.43
N LEU A 4 3.89 2.65 1.37
CA LEU A 4 4.34 3.79 2.19
C LEU A 4 4.33 3.49 3.69
N ALA A 5 3.36 2.70 4.18
CA ALA A 5 3.24 2.33 5.58
C ALA A 5 4.40 1.49 6.14
N HIS A 6 5.19 0.87 5.26
CA HIS A 6 6.26 -0.07 5.61
C HIS A 6 7.65 0.43 5.19
N LEU A 7 7.77 1.65 4.68
CA LEU A 7 9.06 2.31 4.46
C LEU A 7 9.68 2.75 5.79
N ALA A 8 10.98 3.08 5.75
CA ALA A 8 11.63 3.73 6.88
C ALA A 8 10.89 5.06 7.20
N PRO A 9 10.75 5.44 8.49
CA PRO A 9 10.03 6.66 8.87
C PRO A 9 10.54 7.90 8.13
N GLU A 10 11.86 8.02 7.95
CA GLU A 10 12.50 9.16 7.30
C GLU A 10 12.13 9.21 5.81
N GLU A 11 12.19 8.08 5.09
CA GLU A 11 11.81 7.98 3.68
C GLU A 11 10.32 8.29 3.48
N CYS A 12 9.47 7.78 4.37
CA CYS A 12 8.04 8.07 4.36
C CYS A 12 7.77 9.57 4.54
N GLU A 13 8.41 10.21 5.53
CA GLU A 13 8.27 11.65 5.76
C GLU A 13 8.78 12.49 4.59
N GLU A 14 9.88 12.11 3.95
CA GLU A 14 10.39 12.80 2.77
C GLU A 14 9.40 12.73 1.60
N ILE A 15 8.83 11.55 1.33
CA ILE A 15 7.81 11.37 0.29
C ILE A 15 6.56 12.19 0.61
N LEU A 16 6.09 12.18 1.87
CA LEU A 16 4.94 12.97 2.29
C LEU A 16 5.20 14.46 2.12
N ARG A 17 6.34 14.96 2.59
CA ARG A 17 6.73 16.37 2.49
C ARG A 17 6.72 16.86 1.04
N TYR A 18 7.19 16.04 0.10
CA TYR A 18 7.26 16.41 -1.32
C TYR A 18 5.90 16.34 -2.03
N ASN A 19 5.03 15.38 -1.66
CA ASN A 19 3.81 15.10 -2.41
C ASN A 19 2.53 15.70 -1.80
N VAL A 20 2.44 15.85 -0.48
CA VAL A 20 1.23 16.36 0.19
C VAL A 20 0.76 17.71 -0.36
N PRO A 21 1.62 18.73 -0.57
CA PRO A 21 1.17 20.01 -1.12
C PRO A 21 0.51 19.87 -2.50
N ARG A 22 1.00 18.95 -3.33
CA ARG A 22 0.46 18.70 -4.68
C ARG A 22 -0.88 17.97 -4.61
N LEU A 23 -0.96 16.93 -3.77
CA LEU A 23 -2.19 16.16 -3.56
C LEU A 23 -3.33 17.02 -2.99
N MET A 24 -3.00 17.93 -2.07
CA MET A 24 -3.93 18.92 -1.53
C MET A 24 -4.45 19.86 -2.63
N GLY A 25 -3.57 20.35 -3.51
CA GLY A 25 -3.95 21.18 -4.65
C GLY A 25 -4.85 20.49 -5.69
N MET A 26 -4.87 19.15 -5.70
CA MET A 26 -5.72 18.33 -6.57
C MET A 26 -7.04 17.91 -5.89
N GLY A 27 -7.29 18.36 -4.65
CA GLY A 27 -8.50 18.04 -3.89
C GLY A 27 -8.68 16.55 -3.56
N THR A 28 -7.62 15.76 -3.72
CA THR A 28 -7.72 14.29 -3.72
C THR A 28 -7.51 13.71 -2.32
N LEU A 29 -6.65 14.30 -1.49
CA LEU A 29 -6.26 13.80 -0.17
C LEU A 29 -5.81 14.93 0.78
N ASP A 30 -6.29 14.91 2.03
CA ASP A 30 -5.75 15.71 3.13
C ASP A 30 -4.52 15.00 3.76
N GLY A 31 -3.47 15.78 4.08
CA GLY A 31 -2.26 15.27 4.72
C GLY A 31 -2.51 14.57 6.05
N VAL A 32 -3.50 15.00 6.83
CA VAL A 32 -3.88 14.34 8.10
C VAL A 32 -4.49 12.96 7.82
N GLN A 33 -5.43 12.88 6.87
CA GLN A 33 -6.06 11.62 6.46
C GLN A 33 -5.02 10.63 5.91
N LEU A 34 -4.06 11.13 5.13
CA LEU A 34 -2.99 10.33 4.57
C LEU A 34 -2.14 9.69 5.68
N ARG A 35 -1.70 10.47 6.67
CA ARG A 35 -0.94 9.98 7.83
C ARG A 35 -1.75 8.97 8.65
N ALA A 36 -3.03 9.22 8.88
CA ALA A 36 -3.91 8.29 9.57
C ALA A 36 -4.03 6.95 8.82
N SER A 37 -4.16 7.00 7.49
CA SER A 37 -4.24 5.80 6.65
C SER A 37 -2.92 5.00 6.64
N ILE A 38 -1.77 5.68 6.67
CA ILE A 38 -0.45 5.06 6.81
C ILE A 38 -0.36 4.30 8.15
N LEU A 39 -0.69 4.97 9.26
CA LEU A 39 -0.65 4.35 10.60
C LEU A 39 -1.60 3.16 10.70
N ARG A 40 -2.84 3.30 10.21
CA ARG A 40 -3.81 2.20 10.17
C ARG A 40 -3.29 1.02 9.37
N THR A 41 -2.75 1.29 8.18
CA THR A 41 -2.18 0.26 7.30
C THR A 41 -1.05 -0.49 7.99
N LYS A 42 -0.15 0.22 8.69
CA LYS A 42 0.96 -0.38 9.44
C LYS A 42 0.49 -1.28 10.58
N GLN A 43 -0.58 -0.89 11.29
CA GLN A 43 -1.12 -1.68 12.40
C GLN A 43 -1.83 -2.96 11.93
N GLN A 44 -2.61 -2.91 10.85
CA GLN A 44 -3.40 -4.05 10.38
C GLN A 44 -2.69 -4.92 9.32
N GLY A 45 -1.61 -4.41 8.72
CA GLY A 45 -0.83 -5.09 7.69
C GLY A 45 -1.51 -5.18 6.32
N TYR A 46 -2.49 -4.30 6.04
CA TYR A 46 -3.12 -4.14 4.74
C TYR A 46 -3.68 -2.72 4.59
N SER A 47 -3.86 -2.26 3.36
CA SER A 47 -4.51 -0.99 3.00
C SER A 47 -5.89 -1.31 2.46
N ALA A 48 -6.94 -0.65 2.95
CA ALA A 48 -8.29 -0.74 2.38
C ALA A 48 -8.83 0.67 2.16
N GLU A 49 -9.30 0.94 0.95
CA GLU A 49 -9.83 2.23 0.53
C GLU A 49 -11.22 2.00 -0.07
N ASP A 50 -12.25 2.55 0.58
CA ASP A 50 -13.68 2.35 0.23
C ASP A 50 -14.21 3.44 -0.70
N THR A 51 -13.42 4.50 -0.90
CA THR A 51 -13.77 5.71 -1.65
C THR A 51 -12.76 5.95 -2.76
N GLY A 52 -12.41 4.91 -3.52
CA GLY A 52 -11.47 5.05 -4.61
C GLY A 52 -11.86 6.19 -5.56
N VAL A 53 -10.92 6.61 -6.42
CA VAL A 53 -11.10 7.61 -7.50
C VAL A 53 -12.39 7.39 -8.33
N ILE A 54 -12.95 6.18 -8.28
CA ILE A 54 -14.19 5.77 -8.92
C ILE A 54 -15.22 5.44 -7.85
N GLU A 55 -16.35 6.14 -7.87
CA GLU A 55 -17.48 5.91 -6.97
C GLU A 55 -17.98 4.45 -7.06
N GLY A 56 -18.23 3.82 -5.91
CA GLY A 56 -18.71 2.44 -5.82
C GLY A 56 -17.62 1.36 -5.98
N VAL A 57 -16.34 1.75 -6.13
CA VAL A 57 -15.21 0.82 -6.17
C VAL A 57 -14.42 0.90 -4.87
N ALA A 58 -14.19 -0.27 -4.27
CA ALA A 58 -13.26 -0.45 -3.16
C ALA A 58 -12.03 -1.21 -3.61
N ALA A 59 -10.90 -0.90 -3.00
CA ALA A 59 -9.64 -1.58 -3.23
C ALA A 59 -9.00 -2.01 -1.91
N VAL A 60 -8.39 -3.19 -1.93
CA VAL A 60 -7.58 -3.69 -0.83
C VAL A 60 -6.21 -4.09 -1.35
N ALA A 61 -5.17 -3.79 -0.58
CA ALA A 61 -3.79 -4.09 -0.95
C ALA A 61 -2.99 -4.58 0.26
N VAL A 62 -2.07 -5.51 0.02
CA VAL A 62 -1.12 -6.03 1.02
C VAL A 62 0.31 -5.76 0.56
N PRO A 63 1.26 -5.51 1.48
CA PRO A 63 2.66 -5.36 1.11
C PRO A 63 3.24 -6.69 0.59
N VAL A 64 4.13 -6.58 -0.40
CA VAL A 64 4.99 -7.69 -0.84
C VAL A 64 6.40 -7.43 -0.31
N TRP A 65 6.94 -8.43 0.37
CA TRP A 65 8.23 -8.36 1.04
C TRP A 65 9.29 -9.14 0.27
N ASP A 66 10.53 -8.67 0.31
CA ASP A 66 11.68 -9.47 -0.11
C ASP A 66 12.23 -10.35 1.02
N ALA A 67 13.26 -11.13 0.72
CA ALA A 67 13.92 -12.00 1.70
C ALA A 67 14.68 -11.23 2.82
N ALA A 68 14.95 -9.93 2.62
CA ALA A 68 15.59 -9.06 3.60
C ALA A 68 14.57 -8.33 4.50
N GLY A 69 13.27 -8.57 4.30
CA GLY A 69 12.19 -7.91 5.05
C GLY A 69 11.90 -6.49 4.56
N GLN A 70 12.31 -6.11 3.35
CA GLN A 70 12.00 -4.82 2.74
C GLN A 70 10.71 -4.92 1.94
N VAL A 71 9.87 -3.88 2.02
CA VAL A 71 8.69 -3.76 1.15
C VAL A 71 9.15 -3.37 -0.25
N ILE A 72 8.85 -4.22 -1.22
CA ILE A 72 9.28 -4.06 -2.62
C ILE A 72 8.12 -3.77 -3.57
N GLY A 73 6.89 -3.87 -3.05
CA GLY A 73 5.67 -3.62 -3.81
C GLY A 73 4.44 -3.88 -2.98
N ALA A 74 3.29 -3.91 -3.65
CA ALA A 74 2.03 -4.32 -3.06
C ALA A 74 1.22 -5.13 -4.06
N LEU A 75 0.47 -6.11 -3.55
CA LEU A 75 -0.51 -6.86 -4.32
C LEU A 75 -1.91 -6.35 -3.95
N SER A 76 -2.70 -5.96 -4.96
CA SER A 76 -4.01 -5.36 -4.75
C SER A 76 -5.11 -6.00 -5.61
N VAL A 77 -6.34 -5.90 -5.11
CA VAL A 77 -7.56 -6.21 -5.84
C VAL A 77 -8.52 -5.03 -5.69
N ALA A 78 -9.17 -4.65 -6.79
CA ALA A 78 -10.23 -3.65 -6.81
C ALA A 78 -11.53 -4.28 -7.34
N THR A 79 -12.64 -3.99 -6.68
CA THR A 79 -13.98 -4.49 -7.06
C THR A 79 -15.06 -3.57 -6.48
N LEU A 80 -16.33 -3.91 -6.68
CA LEU A 80 -17.43 -3.15 -6.10
C LEU A 80 -17.33 -3.13 -4.57
N SER A 81 -17.55 -1.97 -3.94
CA SER A 81 -17.53 -1.82 -2.48
C SER A 81 -18.50 -2.78 -1.79
N THR A 82 -19.66 -3.03 -2.39
CA THR A 82 -20.65 -4.02 -1.94
C THR A 82 -20.13 -5.46 -1.91
N ARG A 83 -19.07 -5.76 -2.66
CA ARG A 83 -18.43 -7.09 -2.72
C ARG A 83 -17.15 -7.20 -1.88
N LEU A 84 -16.67 -6.08 -1.33
CA LEU A 84 -15.41 -6.00 -0.58
C LEU A 84 -15.61 -5.36 0.80
N SER A 85 -16.65 -5.78 1.51
CA SER A 85 -17.03 -5.25 2.82
C SER A 85 -17.26 -6.38 3.85
N GLY A 86 -17.31 -6.01 5.13
CA GLY A 86 -17.52 -6.95 6.24
C GLY A 86 -16.52 -8.11 6.25
N ASP A 87 -17.01 -9.32 6.52
CA ASP A 87 -16.18 -10.53 6.58
C ASP A 87 -15.47 -10.84 5.26
N ARG A 88 -16.06 -10.44 4.13
CA ARG A 88 -15.49 -10.69 2.81
C ARG A 88 -14.17 -9.95 2.62
N LEU A 89 -14.05 -8.74 3.17
CA LEU A 89 -12.81 -7.98 3.14
C LEU A 89 -11.68 -8.78 3.78
N LEU A 90 -11.91 -9.34 4.98
CA LEU A 90 -10.89 -10.09 5.72
C LEU A 90 -10.49 -11.38 5.00
N VAL A 91 -11.44 -12.07 4.36
CA VAL A 91 -11.16 -13.24 3.51
C VAL A 91 -10.25 -12.86 2.34
N VAL A 92 -10.53 -11.75 1.66
CA VAL A 92 -9.69 -11.28 0.54
C VAL A 92 -8.31 -10.86 1.03
N VAL A 93 -8.22 -10.17 2.18
CA VAL A 93 -6.93 -9.81 2.80
C VAL A 93 -6.08 -11.06 3.06
N ASP A 94 -6.65 -12.11 3.64
CA ASP A 94 -5.92 -13.35 3.94
C ASP A 94 -5.43 -14.05 2.65
N LEU A 95 -6.29 -14.14 1.63
CA LEU A 95 -5.89 -14.66 0.32
C LEU A 95 -4.75 -13.85 -0.29
N LEU A 96 -4.84 -12.51 -0.27
CA LEU A 96 -3.79 -11.65 -0.78
C LEU A 96 -2.48 -11.81 -0.01
N LYS A 97 -2.53 -11.92 1.33
CA LYS A 97 -1.33 -12.16 2.15
C LYS A 97 -0.66 -13.48 1.80
N LYS A 98 -1.44 -14.55 1.59
CA LYS A 98 -0.93 -15.86 1.15
C LYS A 98 -0.27 -15.77 -0.21
N GLU A 99 -0.92 -15.15 -1.19
CA GLU A 99 -0.35 -14.98 -2.53
C GLU A 99 0.90 -14.08 -2.53
N ALA A 100 0.89 -12.99 -1.77
CA ALA A 100 2.05 -12.11 -1.61
C ALA A 100 3.26 -12.88 -1.04
N ALA A 101 3.04 -13.77 -0.07
CA ALA A 101 4.09 -14.62 0.49
C ALA A 101 4.62 -15.66 -0.50
N LEU A 102 3.79 -16.15 -1.42
CA LEU A 102 4.21 -17.05 -2.50
C LEU A 102 5.00 -16.33 -3.60
N LEU A 103 4.78 -15.02 -3.78
CA LEU A 103 5.54 -14.17 -4.70
C LEU A 103 6.92 -13.83 -4.15
N SER A 104 7.03 -13.55 -2.84
CA SER A 104 8.29 -13.16 -2.18
C SER A 104 9.54 -13.95 -2.59
N PRO A 105 9.56 -15.31 -2.59
CA PRO A 105 10.75 -16.08 -2.97
C PRO A 105 10.99 -16.16 -4.49
N LYS A 106 10.00 -15.82 -5.32
CA LYS A 106 10.13 -15.80 -6.79
C LYS A 106 10.70 -14.48 -7.30
N ILE A 107 10.84 -13.50 -6.42
CA ILE A 107 11.37 -12.20 -6.76
C ILE A 107 12.89 -12.24 -6.68
N ASN A 108 13.56 -11.83 -7.76
CA ASN A 108 15.01 -11.84 -7.83
C ASN A 108 15.60 -10.84 -6.81
N PRO A 109 16.35 -11.29 -5.79
CA PRO A 109 16.92 -10.41 -4.76
C PRO A 109 18.06 -9.51 -5.29
N PHE A 110 18.52 -9.76 -6.52
CA PHE A 110 19.49 -8.95 -7.25
C PHE A 110 18.86 -8.11 -8.35
N ASP A 111 17.53 -8.06 -8.44
CA ASP A 111 16.87 -7.19 -9.41
C ASP A 111 17.23 -5.74 -9.12
N ARG A 112 17.89 -5.10 -10.09
CA ARG A 112 18.32 -3.72 -10.00
C ARG A 112 17.13 -2.75 -9.94
N ALA A 113 15.97 -3.13 -10.47
CA ALA A 113 14.74 -2.36 -10.35
C ALA A 113 14.23 -2.28 -8.90
N LEU A 114 14.56 -3.28 -8.08
CA LEU A 114 14.19 -3.32 -6.65
C LEU A 114 15.25 -2.66 -5.75
N ARG A 115 16.49 -2.53 -6.23
CA ARG A 115 17.58 -1.83 -5.52
C ARG A 115 17.62 -0.35 -5.90
N ARG A 116 16.92 0.48 -5.10
CA ARG A 116 17.02 1.95 -5.03
C ARG A 116 17.03 2.69 -6.37
N SER A 117 15.86 3.22 -6.75
CA SER A 117 15.77 4.44 -7.56
C SER A 117 15.91 5.67 -6.67
N THR A 118 17.08 5.86 -6.07
CA THR A 118 17.50 7.13 -5.47
C THR A 118 18.80 7.53 -6.14
N LYS A 119 18.70 8.03 -7.38
CA LYS A 119 19.76 8.88 -7.91
C LYS A 119 19.23 10.32 -7.82
N PRO A 120 19.99 11.25 -7.19
CA PRO A 120 19.64 12.66 -7.20
C PRO A 120 19.61 13.22 -8.62
#